data_AF-U2WMA3-F1
#
_entry.id   AF-U2WMA3-F1
#
_cell.length_a   1.000
_cell.length_b   1.000
_cell.length_c   1.000
_cell.angle_alpha   90.00
_cell.angle_beta   90.00
_cell.angle_gamma   90.00
#
_symmetry.space_group_name_H-M   'P 1'
#
loop_
_entity.id
_entity.type
_entity.pdbx_description
1 polymer ?
#
loop_
_entity_poly.entity_id
_entity_poly.type
_entity_poly.pdbx_seq_one_letter_code
_entity_poly.pdbx_strand_id
1 'polypeptide(L)' 'MGQEEIWELLLFSGYLTIDEKIGEDYEDVYSLRLPNREVREFFRKKFIDVNFGESGKS' A
#
# COMPACT_ATOMS: atom_id res chain seq x y z
N MET A 1 2.14 -15.07 5.70
CA MET A 1 1.71 -14.20 4.60
C MET A 1 2.95 -13.68 3.91
N GLY A 2 3.10 -13.93 2.61
CA GLY A 2 4.23 -13.43 1.83
C GLY A 2 4.13 -11.91 1.66
N GLN A 3 5.24 -11.22 1.40
CA GLN A 3 5.21 -9.77 1.17
C GLN A 3 4.41 -9.38 -0.09
N GLU A 4 4.22 -10.27 -1.04
CA GLU A 4 3.38 -10.03 -2.23
C GLU A 4 1.89 -9.90 -1.88
N GLU A 5 1.41 -10.70 -0.91
CA GLU A 5 -0.01 -10.73 -0.52
C GLU A 5 -0.48 -9.38 0.07
N ILE A 6 0.41 -8.62 0.73
CA ILE A 6 0.01 -7.32 1.30
C ILE A 6 -0.15 -6.24 0.23
N TRP A 7 0.65 -6.28 -0.83
CA TRP A 7 0.54 -5.32 -1.93
C TRP A 7 -0.71 -5.57 -2.76
N GLU A 8 -1.02 -6.84 -3.04
CA GLU A 8 -2.27 -7.25 -3.69
C GLU A 8 -3.49 -6.82 -2.87
N LEU A 9 -3.48 -7.08 -1.55
CA LEU A 9 -4.57 -6.68 -0.67
C LEU A 9 -4.80 -5.16 -0.73
N LEU A 10 -3.75 -4.35 -0.62
CA LEU A 10 -3.86 -2.89 -0.64
C LEU A 10 -4.29 -2.34 -2.01
N LEU A 11 -3.88 -2.98 -3.11
CA LEU A 11 -4.33 -2.64 -4.46
C LEU A 11 -5.81 -2.98 -4.65
N PHE A 12 -6.22 -4.22 -4.37
CA PHE A 12 -7.60 -4.67 -4.58
C PHE A 12 -8.60 -4.05 -3.60
N SER A 13 -8.14 -3.59 -2.44
CA SER A 13 -8.98 -2.82 -1.49
C SER A 13 -9.02 -1.31 -1.79
N GLY A 14 -8.32 -0.84 -2.83
CA GLY A 14 -8.41 0.53 -3.32
C GLY A 14 -7.56 1.56 -2.57
N TYR A 15 -6.63 1.12 -1.72
CA TYR A 15 -5.66 2.02 -1.09
C TYR A 15 -4.54 2.39 -2.06
N LEU A 16 -4.12 1.45 -2.91
CA LEU A 16 -3.14 1.67 -3.95
C LEU A 16 -3.80 1.62 -5.34
N THR A 17 -3.11 2.22 -6.30
CA THR A 17 -3.42 2.17 -7.73
C THR A 17 -2.15 1.84 -8.49
N ILE A 18 -2.28 1.26 -9.69
CA ILE A 18 -1.14 1.05 -10.60
C ILE A 18 -0.64 2.42 -11.08
N ASP A 19 0.67 2.65 -11.01
CA ASP A 19 1.31 3.81 -11.65
C ASP A 19 1.76 3.41 -13.06
N GLU A 20 2.63 2.40 -13.19
CA GLU A 20 3.12 1.89 -14.47
C GLU A 20 3.53 0.41 -14.41
N LYS A 21 3.58 -0.25 -15.58
CA LYS A 21 4.21 -1.57 -15.74
C LYS A 21 5.72 -1.37 -15.86
N ILE A 22 6.49 -2.02 -14.98
CA ILE A 22 7.96 -1.92 -14.93
C ILE A 22 8.66 -3.25 -15.25
N GLY A 23 7.91 -4.35 -15.31
CA GLY A 23 8.40 -5.64 -15.78
C GLY A 23 8.47 -5.71 -17.30
N GLU A 24 9.27 -6.65 -17.79
CA GLU A 24 9.28 -7.06 -19.20
C GLU A 24 7.88 -7.52 -19.64
N ASP A 25 7.64 -7.63 -20.95
CA ASP A 25 6.30 -7.98 -21.47
C ASP A 25 5.78 -9.34 -20.95
N TYR A 26 6.69 -10.27 -20.67
CA TYR A 26 6.40 -11.60 -20.13
C TYR A 26 6.30 -11.64 -18.59
N GLU A 27 6.49 -10.52 -17.89
CA GLU A 27 6.40 -10.41 -16.44
C GLU A 27 5.32 -9.40 -16.03
N ASP A 28 4.52 -9.76 -15.02
CA ASP A 28 3.47 -8.91 -14.46
C ASP A 28 3.98 -8.13 -13.24
N VAL A 29 4.96 -7.24 -13.47
CA VAL A 29 5.52 -6.38 -12.42
C VAL A 29 5.09 -4.93 -12.63
N TYR A 30 4.45 -4.37 -11.60
CA TYR A 30 3.85 -3.04 -11.63
C TYR A 30 4.37 -2.20 -10.46
N SER A 31 4.63 -0.92 -10.72
CA SER A 31 4.81 0.05 -9.65
C SER A 31 3.44 0.53 -9.14
N LEU A 32 3.35 0.76 -7.83
CA LEU A 32 2.11 1.14 -7.16
C LEU A 32 2.20 2.56 -6.59
N ARG A 33 1.06 3.23 -6.55
CA ARG A 33 0.90 4.64 -6.13
C ARG A 33 -0.28 4.80 -5.17
N LEU A 34 -0.12 5.70 -4.21
CA LEU A 34 -1.24 6.25 -3.43
C LEU A 34 -1.94 7.36 -4.25
N PRO A 35 -3.22 7.21 -4.60
CA PRO A 35 -3.87 8.08 -5.59
C PRO A 35 -4.18 9.49 -5.07
N ASN A 36 -4.40 9.68 -3.76
CA ASN A 36 -4.73 10.98 -3.20
C ASN A 36 -4.33 11.13 -1.71
N ARG A 37 -4.38 12.39 -1.22
CA ARG A 37 -4.02 12.72 0.17
C ARG A 37 -4.98 12.12 1.20
N GLU A 38 -6.27 12.02 0.90
CA GLU A 38 -7.27 11.46 1.83
C GLU A 38 -7.03 9.96 2.10
N VAL A 39 -6.76 9.18 1.07
CA VAL A 39 -6.44 7.74 1.17
C VAL A 39 -5.16 7.54 1.98
N ARG A 40 -4.15 8.38 1.75
CA ARG A 40 -2.90 8.35 2.53
C ARG A 40 -3.12 8.70 4.01
N GLU A 41 -3.91 9.74 4.30
CA GLU A 41 -4.24 10.12 5.67
C GLU A 41 -5.10 9.06 6.36
N PHE A 42 -6.04 8.45 5.64
CA PHE A 42 -6.89 7.38 6.14
C PHE A 42 -6.07 6.11 6.43
N PHE A 43 -5.22 5.69 5.49
CA PHE A 43 -4.31 4.56 5.67
C PHE A 43 -3.40 4.75 6.88
N ARG A 44 -2.79 5.93 7.01
CA ARG A 44 -1.96 6.27 8.16
C ARG A 44 -2.74 6.15 9.47
N LYS A 45 -3.91 6.79 9.58
CA LYS A 45 -4.72 6.81 10.80
C LYS A 45 -5.26 5.43 11.19
N LYS A 46 -5.67 4.62 10.21
CA LYS A 46 -6.34 3.34 10.46
C LYS A 46 -5.39 2.17 10.58
N PHE A 47 -4.24 2.23 9.91
CA PHE A 47 -3.31 1.11 9.85
C PHE A 47 -2.00 1.44 10.56
N ILE A 48 -1.34 2.54 10.22
CA ILE A 48 -0.01 2.84 10.78
C ILE A 48 -0.10 3.24 12.25
N ASP A 49 -0.95 4.22 12.57
CA ASP A 49 -1.07 4.74 13.93
C ASP A 49 -1.65 3.69 14.90
N VAL A 50 -2.54 2.82 14.41
CA VAL A 50 -3.15 1.74 15.20
C VAL A 50 -2.17 0.58 15.43
N ASN A 51 -1.46 0.13 14.39
CA ASN A 51 -0.60 -1.06 14.50
C ASN A 51 0.83 -0.74 14.98
N PHE A 52 1.29 0.51 14.82
CA PHE A 52 2.68 0.89 15.11
C PHE A 52 2.82 2.17 15.96
N GLY A 53 1.73 2.93 16.17
CA GLY A 53 1.76 4.23 16.85
C GLY A 53 1.85 4.19 18.38
N GLU A 54 1.70 3.02 19.03
CA GLU A 54 1.91 2.90 20.48
C GLU A 54 3.39 2.83 20.90
N SER A 55 4.33 2.73 19.94
CA SER A 55 5.77 2.64 20.23
C SER A 55 6.44 3.97 20.61
N GLY A 56 5.72 5.09 20.59
CA GLY A 56 6.26 6.44 20.85
C GLY A 56 5.89 7.08 22.19
N LYS A 57 5.22 6.35 23.11
CA LYS A 57 4.97 6.83 24.48
C LYS A 57 5.80 6.00 25.47
N SER A 58 7.11 6.24 25.48
CA SER A 58 7.98 5.93 26.63
C SER A 58 9.02 7.02 26.80
#